data_AF-A0A6P8DGG8-F1
#
_entry.id   AF-A0A6P8DGG8-F1
#
_cell.length_a   1.000
_cell.length_b   1.000
_cell.length_c   1.000
_cell.angle_alpha   90.00
_cell.angle_beta   90.00
_cell.angle_gamma   90.00
#
_symmetry.space_group_name_H-M   'P 1'
#
loop_
_entity.id
_entity.type
_entity.pdbx_description
1 polymer ?
#
loop_
_entity_poly.entity_id
_entity_poly.type
_entity_poly.pdbx_seq_one_letter_code
_entity_poly.pdbx_strand_id
1 'polypeptide(L)'
;MEEVQKMADYARNLLNKQMDLLEKLESIDAIQQLGLRYHFEREIKHALNSLYESAATGRPQYDDLHSTALRFRIFRQHYYYEVPQDVFRKFIDETGNFRATLTDDVKGLLSLYEASFHGFKGEDIFFDSL
;
A
#
# COMPACT_ATOMS: atom_id res chain seq x y z
N MET A 1 -20.55 -20.44 13.27
CA MET A 1 -21.31 -19.49 12.43
C MET A 1 -21.41 -18.13 13.12
N GLU A 2 -21.93 -18.03 14.35
CA GLU A 2 -22.05 -16.75 15.07
C GLU A 2 -20.71 -16.05 15.36
N GLU A 3 -19.67 -16.79 15.75
CA GLU A 3 -18.34 -16.23 16.02
C GLU A 3 -17.66 -15.69 14.75
N VAL A 4 -17.81 -16.38 13.62
CA VAL A 4 -17.27 -15.94 12.32
C VAL A 4 -17.94 -14.64 11.88
N GLN A 5 -19.25 -14.51 12.10
CA GLN A 5 -19.97 -13.27 11.81
C GLN A 5 -19.47 -12.12 12.69
N LYS A 6 -19.26 -12.35 13.99
CA LYS A 6 -18.69 -11.35 14.91
C LYS A 6 -17.30 -10.89 14.47
N MET A 7 -16.45 -11.81 14.00
CA MET A 7 -15.13 -11.48 13.45
C MET A 7 -15.25 -10.64 12.17
N ALA A 8 -16.17 -10.98 11.27
CA ALA A 8 -16.42 -10.20 10.06
C ALA A 8 -16.93 -8.79 10.38
N ASP A 9 -17.85 -8.66 11.34
CA ASP A 9 -18.37 -7.37 11.80
C ASP A 9 -17.26 -6.51 12.43
N TYR A 10 -16.36 -7.13 13.21
CA TYR A 10 -15.19 -6.46 13.76
C TYR A 10 -14.26 -5.93 12.67
N ALA A 11 -13.96 -6.74 11.65
CA ALA A 11 -13.14 -6.31 10.52
C ALA A 11 -13.78 -5.16 9.72
N ARG A 12 -15.11 -5.16 9.51
CA ARG A 12 -15.81 -4.03 8.87
C ARG A 12 -15.70 -2.76 9.71
N ASN A 13 -15.88 -2.86 11.01
CA ASN A 13 -15.76 -1.73 11.91
C ASN A 13 -14.33 -1.17 11.94
N LEU A 14 -13.31 -2.03 11.86
CA LEU A 14 -11.91 -1.61 11.78
C LEU A 14 -11.65 -0.76 10.53
N LEU A 15 -12.11 -1.20 9.35
CA LEU A 15 -11.95 -0.46 8.09
C LEU A 15 -12.64 0.92 8.11
N ASN A 16 -13.79 1.00 8.78
CA ASN A 16 -14.60 2.21 8.88
C ASN A 16 -14.13 3.18 9.99
N LYS A 17 -13.26 2.74 10.90
CA LYS A 17 -12.76 3.57 11.99
C LYS A 17 -11.75 4.61 11.49
N GLN A 18 -11.67 5.76 12.16
CA GLN A 18 -10.53 6.68 12.02
C GLN A 18 -9.29 5.99 12.61
N MET A 19 -8.27 5.76 11.79
CA MET A 19 -7.03 5.07 12.16
C MET A 19 -5.84 5.79 11.52
N ASP A 20 -4.63 5.46 11.98
CA ASP A 20 -3.44 5.85 11.24
C ASP A 20 -3.49 5.29 9.82
N LEU A 21 -2.89 6.01 8.89
CA LEU A 21 -2.95 5.67 7.48
C LEU A 21 -2.28 4.32 7.21
N LEU A 22 -1.12 4.07 7.83
CA LEU A 22 -0.38 2.83 7.64
C LEU A 22 -1.17 1.65 8.21
N GLU A 23 -1.70 1.78 9.42
CA GLU A 23 -2.53 0.74 10.05
C GLU A 23 -3.74 0.37 9.17
N LYS A 24 -4.34 1.35 8.50
CA LYS A 24 -5.47 1.13 7.60
C LYS A 24 -5.04 0.36 6.35
N LEU A 25 -3.89 0.69 5.75
CA LEU A 25 -3.35 -0.04 4.61
C LEU A 25 -2.94 -1.48 4.99
N GLU A 26 -2.30 -1.67 6.14
CA GLU A 26 -1.93 -3.00 6.65
C GLU A 26 -3.18 -3.86 6.92
N SER A 27 -4.27 -3.24 7.41
CA SER A 27 -5.55 -3.94 7.61
C SER A 27 -6.17 -4.38 6.28
N ILE A 28 -6.14 -3.52 5.25
CA ILE A 28 -6.61 -3.87 3.89
C ILE A 28 -5.75 -5.01 3.33
N ASP A 29 -4.44 -4.93 3.48
CA ASP A 29 -3.51 -5.94 2.99
C ASP A 29 -3.75 -7.29 3.65
N ALA A 30 -3.89 -7.33 4.98
CA ALA A 30 -4.20 -8.56 5.71
C ALA A 30 -5.51 -9.20 5.22
N ILE A 31 -6.55 -8.40 4.98
CA ILE A 31 -7.83 -8.91 4.43
C ILE A 31 -7.63 -9.51 3.03
N GLN A 32 -6.80 -8.89 2.19
CA GLN A 32 -6.50 -9.39 0.85
C GLN A 32 -5.68 -10.68 0.88
N GLN A 33 -4.61 -10.72 1.69
CA GLN A 33 -3.71 -11.88 1.84
C GLN A 33 -4.42 -13.09 2.45
N LEU A 34 -5.42 -12.87 3.30
CA LEU A 34 -6.30 -13.92 3.83
C LEU A 34 -7.37 -14.39 2.83
N GLY A 35 -7.41 -13.83 1.62
CA GLY A 35 -8.39 -14.18 0.59
C GLY A 35 -9.81 -13.67 0.89
N LEU A 36 -9.96 -12.72 1.81
CA LEU A 36 -11.26 -12.25 2.30
C LEU A 36 -11.79 -11.02 1.57
N ARG A 37 -11.02 -10.44 0.63
CA ARG A 37 -11.36 -9.19 -0.10
C ARG A 37 -12.82 -9.14 -0.56
N TYR A 38 -13.34 -10.24 -1.12
CA TYR A 38 -14.68 -10.30 -1.71
C TYR A 38 -15.82 -10.01 -0.71
N HIS A 39 -15.58 -10.17 0.60
CA HIS A 39 -16.55 -9.82 1.65
C HIS A 39 -16.52 -8.33 2.05
N PHE A 40 -15.46 -7.61 1.70
CA PHE A 40 -15.17 -6.26 2.18
C PHE A 40 -14.95 -5.25 1.04
N GLU A 41 -15.35 -5.58 -0.20
CA GLU A 41 -15.04 -4.75 -1.38
C GLU A 41 -15.50 -3.30 -1.22
N ARG A 42 -16.69 -3.09 -0.66
CA ARG A 42 -17.25 -1.75 -0.45
C ARG A 42 -16.49 -0.99 0.62
N GLU A 43 -16.18 -1.65 1.74
CA GLU A 43 -15.45 -1.07 2.87
C GLU A 43 -14.02 -0.71 2.46
N ILE A 44 -13.34 -1.57 1.71
CA ILE A 44 -12.01 -1.31 1.14
C ILE A 44 -12.06 -0.12 0.18
N LYS A 45 -13.01 -0.10 -0.77
CA LYS A 45 -13.15 1.01 -1.71
C LYS A 45 -13.40 2.34 -1.01
N HIS A 46 -14.27 2.34 0.00
CA HIS A 46 -14.55 3.54 0.79
C HIS A 46 -13.31 4.01 1.56
N ALA A 47 -12.58 3.08 2.19
CA ALA A 47 -11.33 3.37 2.88
C ALA A 47 -10.29 4.01 1.93
N LEU A 48 -10.08 3.43 0.74
CA LEU A 48 -9.12 3.95 -0.23
C LEU A 48 -9.49 5.32 -0.78
N ASN A 49 -10.78 5.55 -1.07
CA ASN A 49 -11.26 6.89 -1.46
C ASN A 49 -10.98 7.93 -0.39
N SER A 50 -11.28 7.62 0.88
CA SER A 50 -11.01 8.52 2.00
C SER A 50 -9.51 8.82 2.14
N LEU A 51 -8.65 7.81 1.98
CA LEU A 51 -7.20 7.99 1.98
C LEU A 51 -6.71 8.86 0.82
N TYR A 52 -7.26 8.65 -0.39
CA TYR A 52 -6.93 9.43 -1.58
C TYR A 52 -7.27 10.92 -1.40
N GLU A 53 -8.49 11.21 -0.95
CA GLU A 53 -8.96 12.57 -0.69
C GLU A 53 -8.14 13.27 0.40
N SER A 54 -7.79 12.56 1.48
CA SER A 54 -6.95 13.13 2.54
C SER A 54 -5.56 13.51 2.05
N ALA A 55 -4.95 12.72 1.16
CA ALA A 55 -3.64 13.00 0.60
C ALA A 55 -3.62 14.26 -0.28
N ALA A 56 -4.72 14.57 -0.98
CA ALA A 56 -4.87 15.80 -1.76
C ALA A 56 -4.91 17.08 -0.90
N THR A 57 -5.21 16.95 0.41
CA THR A 57 -5.27 18.07 1.37
C THR A 57 -3.95 18.36 2.10
N GLY A 58 -2.86 17.63 1.78
CA GLY A 58 -1.51 18.01 2.17
C GLY A 58 -0.88 17.31 3.37
N ARG A 59 -1.13 16.00 3.59
CA ARG A 59 -0.26 15.01 4.31
C ARG A 59 -0.90 13.60 4.28
N PRO A 60 -0.15 12.48 4.41
CA PRO A 60 1.25 12.33 4.85
C PRO A 60 2.23 11.97 3.72
N GLN A 61 3.48 12.41 3.87
CA GLN A 61 4.60 11.71 3.26
C GLN A 61 4.70 10.37 3.98
N TYR A 62 4.48 9.28 3.25
CA TYR A 62 4.97 7.97 3.64
C TYR A 62 6.46 8.14 3.83
N ASP A 63 7.02 7.75 4.97
CA ASP A 63 8.39 8.09 5.30
C ASP A 63 9.34 6.94 4.91
N ASP A 64 8.97 5.72 5.27
CA ASP A 64 9.76 4.51 5.05
C ASP A 64 9.38 3.74 3.75
N LEU A 65 10.23 2.78 3.39
CA LEU A 65 10.10 1.99 2.16
C LEU A 65 8.86 1.09 2.19
N HIS A 66 8.58 0.45 3.33
CA HIS A 66 7.42 -0.42 3.50
C HIS A 66 6.12 0.34 3.29
N SER A 67 5.90 1.45 3.99
CA SER A 67 4.67 2.24 3.90
C SER A 67 4.48 2.82 2.49
N THR A 68 5.56 3.26 1.85
CA THR A 68 5.51 3.77 0.46
C THR A 68 5.14 2.66 -0.53
N ALA A 69 5.78 1.51 -0.43
CA ALA A 69 5.56 0.39 -1.34
C ALA A 69 4.18 -0.25 -1.16
N LEU A 70 3.75 -0.48 0.09
CA LEU A 70 2.44 -1.00 0.41
C LEU A 70 1.33 -0.12 -0.17
N ARG A 71 1.46 1.20 0.02
CA ARG A 71 0.53 2.15 -0.55
C ARG A 71 0.50 2.08 -2.07
N PHE A 72 1.66 2.13 -2.72
CA PHE A 72 1.74 2.03 -4.19
C PHE A 72 1.01 0.78 -4.70
N ARG A 73 1.34 -0.38 -4.11
CA ARG A 73 0.71 -1.67 -4.47
C ARG A 73 -0.79 -1.63 -4.31
N ILE A 74 -1.31 -1.30 -3.13
CA ILE A 74 -2.74 -1.35 -2.83
C ILE A 74 -3.51 -0.39 -3.75
N PHE A 75 -3.05 0.85 -3.93
CA PHE A 75 -3.74 1.81 -4.80
C PHE A 75 -3.77 1.33 -6.26
N ARG A 76 -2.65 0.86 -6.81
CA ARG A 76 -2.60 0.34 -8.19
C ARG A 76 -3.46 -0.92 -8.36
N GLN A 77 -3.52 -1.81 -7.37
CA GLN A 77 -4.42 -2.99 -7.37
C GLN A 77 -5.92 -2.62 -7.42
N HIS A 78 -6.27 -1.43 -6.94
CA HIS A 78 -7.63 -0.90 -6.95
C HIS A 78 -7.83 0.21 -7.98
N TYR A 79 -7.02 0.20 -9.04
CA TYR A 79 -7.18 1.03 -10.24
C TYR A 79 -6.90 2.53 -10.08
N TYR A 80 -6.22 2.94 -9.00
CA TYR A 80 -5.72 4.30 -8.82
C TYR A 80 -4.37 4.46 -9.54
N TYR A 81 -4.42 4.47 -10.88
CA TYR A 81 -3.25 4.50 -11.76
C TYR A 81 -2.48 5.81 -11.74
N GLU A 82 -3.07 6.86 -11.20
CA GLU A 82 -2.45 8.17 -11.01
C GLU A 82 -1.37 8.19 -9.92
N VAL A 83 -1.26 7.15 -9.07
CA VAL A 83 -0.17 7.04 -8.10
C VAL A 83 1.13 6.77 -8.86
N PRO A 84 2.10 7.71 -8.92
CA PRO A 84 3.26 7.59 -9.79
C PRO A 84 4.36 6.73 -9.17
N GLN A 85 5.17 6.05 -10.00
CA GLN A 85 6.40 5.38 -9.53
C GLN A 85 7.39 6.35 -8.86
N ASP A 86 7.31 7.65 -9.17
CA ASP A 86 8.22 8.67 -8.67
C ASP A 86 8.20 8.80 -7.13
N VAL A 87 7.19 8.24 -6.45
CA VAL A 87 7.16 8.12 -4.98
C VAL A 87 8.37 7.37 -4.42
N PHE A 88 9.01 6.52 -5.22
CA PHE A 88 10.20 5.76 -4.84
C PHE A 88 11.51 6.54 -5.02
N ARG A 89 11.53 7.69 -5.71
CA ARG A 89 12.78 8.45 -5.99
C ARG A 89 13.55 8.84 -4.73
N LYS A 90 12.87 9.06 -3.61
CA LYS A 90 13.51 9.35 -2.32
C LYS A 90 14.37 8.21 -1.76
N PHE A 91 14.19 6.99 -2.26
CA PHE A 91 14.97 5.80 -1.90
C PHE A 91 16.09 5.50 -2.87
N ILE A 92 16.19 6.28 -3.95
CA ILE A 92 17.21 6.16 -4.98
C ILE A 92 18.39 7.08 -4.59
N ASP A 93 19.61 6.67 -4.91
CA ASP A 93 20.83 7.45 -4.75
C ASP A 93 21.18 8.24 -6.03
N GLU A 94 22.28 8.98 -6.00
CA GLU A 94 22.74 9.79 -7.13
C GLU A 94 23.16 8.97 -8.35
N THR A 95 23.42 7.67 -8.16
CA THR A 95 23.80 6.74 -9.24
C THR A 95 22.60 6.09 -9.92
N GLY A 96 21.38 6.35 -9.42
CA GLY A 96 20.15 5.77 -9.94
C GLY A 96 19.76 4.43 -9.31
N ASN A 97 20.48 3.96 -8.28
CA ASN A 97 20.22 2.70 -7.61
C ASN A 97 19.46 2.90 -6.29
N PHE A 98 18.73 1.87 -5.83
CA PHE A 98 18.22 1.90 -4.46
C PHE A 98 19.37 1.97 -3.46
N ARG A 99 19.24 2.87 -2.48
CA ARG A 99 20.28 3.11 -1.48
C ARG A 99 20.64 1.82 -0.75
N ALA A 100 21.92 1.53 -0.65
CA ALA A 100 22.43 0.38 0.09
C ALA A 100 21.99 0.35 1.56
N THR A 101 21.66 1.49 2.16
CA THR A 101 21.11 1.57 3.53
C THR A 101 19.77 0.85 3.71
N LEU A 102 19.08 0.49 2.62
CA LEU A 102 17.80 -0.22 2.64
C LEU A 102 17.96 -1.74 2.79
N THR A 103 19.18 -2.28 2.69
CA THR A 103 19.42 -3.73 2.76
C THR A 103 18.99 -4.36 4.08
N ASP A 104 18.97 -3.59 5.16
CA ASP A 104 18.57 -4.04 6.48
C ASP A 104 17.04 -3.96 6.71
N ASP A 105 16.30 -3.25 5.84
CA ASP A 105 14.84 -3.14 5.90
C ASP A 105 14.17 -4.26 5.10
N VAL A 106 14.22 -5.48 5.65
CA VAL A 106 13.64 -6.67 5.01
C VAL A 106 12.15 -6.49 4.71
N LYS A 107 11.39 -5.83 5.61
CA LYS A 107 9.95 -5.57 5.41
C LYS A 107 9.73 -4.62 4.23
N GLY A 108 10.51 -3.54 4.16
CA GLY A 108 10.49 -2.59 3.05
C GLY A 108 10.84 -3.23 1.72
N LEU A 109 11.90 -4.02 1.67
CA LEU A 109 12.34 -4.73 0.46
C LEU A 109 11.28 -5.71 -0.05
N LEU A 110 10.66 -6.50 0.84
CA LEU A 110 9.58 -7.41 0.45
C LEU A 110 8.38 -6.63 -0.09
N SER A 111 8.04 -5.51 0.55
CA SER A 111 6.93 -4.66 0.10
C SER A 111 7.22 -4.03 -1.26
N LEU A 112 8.46 -3.61 -1.50
CA LEU A 112 8.93 -3.07 -2.78
C LEU A 112 8.86 -4.14 -3.88
N TYR A 113 9.30 -5.35 -3.59
CA TYR A 113 9.20 -6.48 -4.51
C TYR A 113 7.75 -6.77 -4.91
N GLU A 114 6.81 -6.79 -3.96
CA GLU A 114 5.39 -6.96 -4.29
C GLU A 114 4.82 -5.79 -5.09
N ALA A 115 5.28 -4.57 -4.80
CA ALA A 115 4.86 -3.35 -5.49
C ALA A 115 5.32 -3.31 -6.95
N SER A 116 6.51 -3.86 -7.28
CA SER A 116 7.05 -3.83 -8.64
C SER A 116 6.18 -4.54 -9.68
N PHE A 117 5.41 -5.55 -9.27
CA PHE A 117 4.44 -6.24 -10.13
C PHE A 117 3.25 -5.38 -10.56
N HIS A 118 3.11 -4.16 -10.01
CA HIS A 118 2.03 -3.23 -10.29
C HIS A 118 2.50 -2.00 -11.09
N GLY A 119 3.73 -2.03 -11.59
CA GLY A 119 4.26 -1.05 -12.54
C GLY A 119 3.70 -1.27 -13.96
N PHE A 120 3.61 -0.19 -14.72
CA PHE A 120 3.29 -0.22 -16.14
C PHE A 120 4.54 -0.33 -17.01
N LYS A 121 4.35 -0.75 -18.26
CA LYS A 121 5.43 -0.69 -19.26
C LYS A 121 5.91 0.77 -19.42
N GLY A 122 7.20 0.99 -19.26
CA GLY A 122 7.83 2.31 -19.26
C GLY A 122 7.97 2.95 -17.87
N GLU A 123 7.53 2.25 -16.81
CA GLU A 123 7.87 2.62 -15.44
C GLU A 123 9.20 1.96 -15.02
N ASP A 124 10.31 2.57 -15.45
CA ASP A 124 11.66 2.00 -15.37
C ASP A 124 12.27 1.94 -13.95
N ILE A 125 11.67 2.60 -12.93
CA ILE A 125 12.19 2.60 -11.55
C ILE A 125 12.34 1.19 -10.99
N PHE A 126 11.56 0.23 -11.47
CA PHE A 126 11.56 -1.16 -11.02
C PHE A 126 12.43 -2.10 -11.87
N PHE A 127 12.84 -1.70 -13.07
CA PHE A 127 13.48 -2.60 -14.04
C PHE A 127 15.01 -2.61 -13.94
N ASP A 128 15.63 -1.52 -13.49
CA ASP A 128 17.09 -1.44 -13.29
C ASP A 128 17.52 -1.87 -11.88
N SER A 129 16.59 -2.28 -11.03
CA SER A 129 16.76 -2.30 -9.57
C SER A 129 16.38 -3.61 -8.87
N LEU A 130 15.92 -4.62 -9.63
CA LEU A 130 15.53 -5.96 -9.16
C LEU A 130 16.32 -7.07 -9.86
#